data_AF-A0A4Q7CQU3-F1
#
_entry.id   AF-A0A4Q7CQU3-F1
#
_cell.length_a   1.000
_cell.length_b   1.000
_cell.length_c   1.000
_cell.angle_alpha   90.00
_cell.angle_beta   90.00
_cell.angle_gamma   90.00
#
_symmetry.space_group_name_H-M   'P 1'
#
loop_
_entity.id
_entity.type
_entity.pdbx_description
1 polymer ?
#
loop_
_entity_poly.entity_id
_entity_poly.type
_entity_poly.pdbx_seq_one_letter_code
_entity_poly.pdbx_strand_id
1 'polypeptide(L)'
;MPQVIGVQFQKAGKLEYYAPIQNTALCCGDRVVVESKRGVEIGAVKDGALDVEAEDVTLPLKPIIRVATEQDLEKHACNEEEADDAMQFCKEAIEQLELEMRLVNCEYTLDQSKVIFNFTADDRIDF
;
A
#
# COMPACT_ATOMS: atom_id res chain seq x y z
N MET A 1 5.66 5.85 25.93
CA MET A 1 5.84 6.23 24.52
C MET A 1 6.25 4.98 23.73
N PRO A 2 5.34 4.38 22.96
CA PRO A 2 5.73 3.40 21.94
C PRO A 2 6.57 4.09 20.84
N GLN A 3 7.59 3.38 20.35
CA GLN A 3 8.33 3.78 19.17
C GLN A 3 7.59 3.34 17.92
N VAL A 4 7.46 4.23 16.94
CA VAL A 4 6.73 4.00 15.68
C VAL A 4 7.56 4.42 14.47
N ILE A 5 7.23 3.87 13.31
CA ILE A 5 7.79 4.25 12.02
C ILE A 5 6.65 4.61 11.08
N GLY A 6 6.74 5.79 10.46
CA GLY A 6 5.76 6.25 9.48
C GLY A 6 6.07 5.69 8.11
N VAL A 7 5.18 4.84 7.59
CA VAL A 7 5.31 4.20 6.27
C VAL A 7 4.27 4.80 5.33
N GLN A 8 4.73 5.37 4.21
CA GLN A 8 3.90 5.96 3.17
C GLN A 8 3.78 5.02 1.97
N PHE A 9 2.55 4.79 1.52
CA PHE A 9 2.23 4.02 0.31
C PHE A 9 2.00 4.97 -0.86
N GLN A 10 2.70 4.77 -1.97
CA GLN A 10 2.73 5.74 -3.07
C GLN A 10 1.37 5.88 -3.78
N LYS A 11 0.71 4.77 -4.15
CA LYS A 11 -0.57 4.79 -4.88
C LYS A 11 -1.76 5.18 -4.00
N ALA A 12 -1.77 4.80 -2.72
CA ALA A 12 -2.82 5.18 -1.78
C ALA A 12 -2.63 6.59 -1.18
N GLY A 13 -1.43 7.18 -1.27
CA GLY A 13 -1.07 8.45 -0.63
C GLY A 13 -1.13 8.43 0.90
N LYS A 14 -1.37 7.25 1.49
CA LYS A 14 -1.67 7.07 2.91
C LYS A 14 -0.39 6.89 3.71
N LEU A 15 -0.28 7.62 4.82
CA LEU A 15 0.73 7.41 5.85
C LEU A 15 0.12 6.56 6.96
N GLU A 16 0.73 5.42 7.25
CA GLU A 16 0.36 4.55 8.37
C GLU A 16 1.57 4.32 9.29
N TYR A 17 1.30 4.12 10.58
CA TYR A 17 2.35 3.88 11.57
C TYR A 17 2.48 2.40 11.88
N TYR A 18 3.72 1.91 11.86
CA TYR A 18 4.07 0.52 12.14
C TYR A 18 5.08 0.43 13.28
N ALA A 19 5.10 -0.72 13.94
CA ALA A 19 6.12 -1.02 14.93
C ALA A 19 7.48 -1.28 14.23
N PRO A 20 8.59 -0.76 14.79
CA PRO A 20 9.92 -0.89 14.21
C PRO A 20 10.40 -2.35 14.18
N ILE A 21 11.33 -2.65 13.28
CA ILE A 21 12.04 -3.93 13.27
C ILE A 21 13.09 -3.91 14.38
N GLN A 22 13.10 -4.94 15.23
CA GLN A 22 14.11 -5.06 16.29
C GLN A 22 15.53 -5.07 15.70
N ASN A 23 16.43 -4.31 16.32
CA ASN A 23 17.85 -4.21 15.93
C ASN A 23 18.11 -3.73 14.49
N THR A 24 17.15 -3.08 13.85
CA THR A 24 17.33 -2.51 12.50
C THR A 24 16.98 -1.03 12.54
N ALA A 25 17.96 -0.17 12.25
CA ALA A 25 17.72 1.26 12.07
C ALA A 25 17.17 1.49 10.66
N LEU A 26 16.00 2.13 10.59
CA LEU A 26 15.36 2.54 9.35
C LEU A 26 15.46 4.06 9.21
N CYS A 27 15.83 4.52 8.03
CA CYS A 27 15.96 5.92 7.67
C CYS A 27 14.85 6.36 6.72
N CYS A 28 14.58 7.66 6.68
CA CYS A 28 13.69 8.24 5.69
C CYS A 28 14.15 7.88 4.28
N GLY A 29 13.24 7.36 3.46
CA GLY A 29 13.48 6.88 2.11
C GLY A 29 13.65 5.36 2.00
N ASP A 30 13.89 4.65 3.10
CA ASP A 30 14.04 3.20 3.07
C ASP A 30 12.73 2.52 2.62
N ARG A 31 12.85 1.48 1.80
CA ARG A 31 11.72 0.68 1.35
C ARG A 31 11.53 -0.50 2.29
N VAL A 32 10.31 -0.69 2.75
CA VAL A 32 9.97 -1.73 3.73
C VAL A 32 8.74 -2.51 3.27
N VAL A 33 8.71 -3.79 3.65
CA VAL A 33 7.59 -4.68 3.39
C VAL A 33 6.74 -4.79 4.66
N VAL A 34 5.43 -4.60 4.50
CA VAL A 34 4.46 -4.63 5.59
C VAL A 34 3.22 -5.43 5.20
N GLU A 35 2.49 -5.93 6.21
CA GLU A 35 1.18 -6.57 5.99
C GLU A 35 0.06 -5.59 6.39
N SER A 36 -0.57 -4.96 5.40
CA SER A 36 -1.69 -4.05 5.63
C SER A 36 -3.01 -4.84 5.76
N LYS A 37 -4.15 -4.16 5.68
CA LYS A 37 -5.46 -4.83 5.52
C LYS A 37 -5.69 -5.34 4.10
N ARG A 38 -5.00 -4.78 3.11
CA ARG A 38 -5.11 -5.13 1.68
C ARG A 38 -4.28 -6.38 1.37
N GLY A 39 -3.09 -6.49 1.94
CA GLY A 39 -2.22 -7.66 1.82
C GLY A 39 -0.77 -7.28 2.13
N VAL A 40 0.16 -8.02 1.53
CA VAL A 40 1.58 -7.70 1.60
C VAL A 40 1.87 -6.53 0.64
N GLU A 41 2.46 -5.46 1.14
CA GLU A 41 2.72 -4.23 0.37
C GLU A 41 4.13 -3.70 0.62
N ILE A 42 4.64 -2.91 -0.33
CA ILE A 42 5.85 -2.09 -0.13
C ILE A 42 5.44 -0.66 0.19
N GLY A 43 6.02 -0.13 1.26
CA GLY A 43 5.95 1.29 1.58
C GLY A 43 7.34 1.92 1.65
N ALA A 44 7.36 3.24 1.62
CA ALA A 44 8.57 4.02 1.88
C ALA A 44 8.50 4.61 3.29
N VAL A 45 9.59 4.51 4.05
CA VAL A 45 9.73 5.15 5.36
C VAL A 45 9.75 6.65 5.14
N LYS A 46 8.75 7.36 5.66
CA LYS A 46 8.66 8.82 5.62
C LYS A 46 9.23 9.41 6.90
N ASP A 47 8.83 8.85 8.03
CA ASP A 47 9.30 9.22 9.34
C ASP A 47 10.06 8.02 9.91
N GLY A 48 11.30 8.24 10.33
CA GLY A 48 12.09 7.24 11.03
C GLY A 48 11.49 6.86 12.38
N ALA A 49 12.28 6.24 13.25
CA ALA A 49 11.84 5.90 14.59
C ALA A 49 11.43 7.15 15.39
N LEU A 50 10.13 7.31 15.67
CA LEU A 50 9.54 8.38 16.45
C LEU A 50 8.99 7.82 17.76
N ASP A 51 9.26 8.52 18.86
CA ASP A 51 8.56 8.29 20.12
C ASP A 51 7.29 9.15 20.13
N VAL A 52 6.13 8.49 20.20
CA VAL A 52 4.82 9.15 20.22
C VAL A 52 4.08 8.79 21.50
N GLU A 53 3.17 9.65 21.94
CA GLU A 53 2.28 9.31 23.04
C GLU A 53 1.29 8.23 22.60
N ALA A 54 0.92 7.34 23.52
CA ALA A 54 0.03 6.21 23.19
C ALA A 54 -1.37 6.66 22.72
N GLU A 55 -1.75 7.89 23.06
CA GLU A 55 -3.02 8.54 22.69
C GLU A 55 -3.03 9.03 21.24
N ASP A 56 -1.85 9.29 20.67
CA ASP A 56 -1.69 9.80 19.29
C ASP A 56 -1.65 8.68 18.23
N VAL A 57 -1.61 7.41 18.66
CA VAL A 57 -1.51 6.25 17.77
C VAL A 57 -2.55 5.18 18.07
N THR A 58 -3.10 4.58 17.01
CA THR A 58 -4.05 3.47 17.15
C THR A 58 -3.30 2.16 17.40
N LEU A 59 -3.39 1.65 18.63
CA LEU A 59 -2.84 0.35 19.03
C LEU A 59 -3.84 -0.79 18.78
N PRO A 60 -3.37 -2.04 18.52
CA PRO A 60 -1.97 -2.45 18.40
C PRO A 60 -1.36 -2.08 17.05
N LEU A 61 -0.09 -1.66 17.06
CA LEU A 61 0.67 -1.41 15.84
C LEU A 61 1.02 -2.72 15.17
N LYS A 62 0.80 -2.79 13.86
CA LYS A 62 1.32 -3.89 13.07
C LYS A 62 2.84 -3.77 12.93
N PRO A 63 3.60 -4.87 12.93
CA PRO A 63 5.04 -4.81 12.72
C PRO A 63 5.37 -4.56 11.24
N ILE A 64 6.50 -3.89 11.00
CA ILE A 64 7.18 -4.00 9.71
C ILE A 64 7.76 -5.43 9.61
N ILE A 65 7.54 -6.10 8.49
CA ILE A 65 8.00 -7.48 8.29
C ILE A 65 9.51 -7.50 8.10
N ARG A 66 10.01 -6.66 7.19
CA ARG A 66 11.43 -6.57 6.82
C ARG A 66 11.71 -5.36 5.94
N VAL A 67 13.00 -5.06 5.77
CA VAL A 67 13.49 -4.18 4.70
C VAL A 67 13.23 -4.85 3.35
N ALA A 68 12.82 -4.06 2.36
CA ALA A 68 12.62 -4.54 1.00
C ALA A 68 13.96 -4.95 0.39
N THR A 69 13.99 -6.09 -0.29
CA THR A 69 15.15 -6.55 -1.05
C THR A 69 15.05 -6.05 -2.49
N GLU A 70 16.15 -6.13 -3.25
CA GLU A 70 16.14 -5.82 -4.68
C GLU A 70 15.06 -6.61 -5.43
N GLN A 71 14.90 -7.90 -5.13
CA GLN A 71 13.85 -8.74 -5.71
C GLN A 71 12.43 -8.21 -5.42
N ASP A 72 12.19 -7.62 -4.25
CA ASP A 72 10.89 -7.03 -3.96
C ASP A 72 10.66 -5.76 -4.77
N LEU A 73 11.70 -4.95 -4.94
CA LEU A 73 11.62 -3.72 -5.74
C LEU A 73 11.38 -4.04 -7.22
N GLU A 74 12.05 -5.06 -7.75
CA GLU A 74 11.82 -5.57 -9.11
C GLU A 74 10.39 -6.10 -9.26
N LYS A 75 9.90 -6.90 -8.30
CA LYS A 75 8.51 -7.37 -8.29
C LYS A 75 7.52 -6.21 -8.23
N HIS A 76 7.77 -5.22 -7.39
CA HIS A 76 6.91 -4.04 -7.30
C HIS A 76 6.85 -3.28 -8.62
N ALA A 77 7.98 -3.09 -9.30
CA ALA A 77 8.00 -2.44 -10.61
C ALA A 77 7.22 -3.26 -11.65
N CYS A 78 7.41 -4.58 -11.70
CA CYS A 78 6.64 -5.48 -12.56
C CYS A 78 5.13 -5.38 -12.27
N ASN A 79 4.76 -5.39 -10.99
CA ASN A 79 3.36 -5.24 -10.54
C ASN A 79 2.77 -3.89 -10.95
N GLU A 80 3.57 -2.82 -11.02
CA GLU A 80 3.11 -1.52 -11.48
C GLU A 80 2.79 -1.54 -12.97
N GLU A 81 3.63 -2.19 -13.79
CA GLU A 81 3.36 -2.38 -15.22
C GLU A 81 2.11 -3.24 -15.45
N GLU A 82 2.00 -4.39 -14.78
CA GLU A 82 0.82 -5.26 -14.89
C GLU A 82 -0.47 -4.57 -14.38
N ALA A 83 -0.36 -3.69 -13.39
CA ALA A 83 -1.50 -2.91 -12.89
C ALA A 83 -2.01 -1.91 -13.93
N ASP A 84 -1.15 -1.34 -14.77
CA ASP A 84 -1.54 -0.41 -15.82
C ASP A 84 -2.32 -1.14 -16.93
N ASP A 85 -1.87 -2.34 -17.31
CA ASP A 85 -2.60 -3.21 -18.25
C ASP A 85 -3.97 -3.61 -17.69
N ALA A 86 -4.02 -4.05 -16.42
CA ALA A 86 -5.26 -4.39 -15.74
C ALA A 86 -6.21 -3.19 -15.62
N MET A 87 -5.66 -1.98 -15.41
CA MET A 87 -6.44 -0.74 -15.37
C MET A 87 -7.10 -0.46 -16.72
N GLN A 88 -6.37 -0.64 -17.82
CA GLN A 88 -6.90 -0.43 -19.16
C GLN A 88 -8.02 -1.42 -19.48
N PHE A 89 -7.79 -2.71 -19.19
CA PHE A 89 -8.80 -3.74 -19.34
C PHE A 89 -10.09 -3.42 -18.55
N CYS A 90 -9.95 -2.98 -17.30
CA CYS A 90 -11.11 -2.66 -16.46
C CYS A 90 -11.86 -1.41 -16.95
N LYS A 91 -11.17 -0.40 -17.49
CA LYS A 91 -11.82 0.76 -18.13
C LYS A 91 -12.67 0.36 -19.32
N GLU A 92 -12.15 -0.51 -20.19
CA GLU A 92 -12.89 -1.01 -21.35
C GLU A 92 -14.14 -1.79 -20.92
N ALA A 93 -14.03 -2.60 -19.87
CA ALA A 93 -15.17 -3.32 -19.31
C ALA A 93 -16.24 -2.37 -18.73
N ILE A 94 -15.83 -1.31 -18.01
CA ILE A 94 -16.74 -0.28 -17.46
C ILE A 94 -17.51 0.41 -18.59
N GLU A 95 -16.83 0.77 -19.68
CA GLU A 95 -17.47 1.38 -20.84
C GLU A 95 -18.45 0.43 -21.54
N GLN A 96 -18.07 -0.84 -21.72
CA GLN A 96 -18.94 -1.85 -22.35
C GLN A 96 -20.18 -2.19 -21.53
N LEU A 97 -20.06 -2.15 -20.20
CA LEU A 97 -21.15 -2.43 -19.27
C LEU A 97 -21.96 -1.19 -18.89
N GLU A 98 -21.59 -0.01 -19.43
CA GLU A 98 -22.22 1.28 -19.15
C GLU A 98 -22.33 1.58 -17.63
N LEU A 99 -21.30 1.20 -16.86
CA LEU A 99 -21.28 1.42 -15.42
C LEU A 99 -20.96 2.89 -15.10
N GLU A 100 -21.80 3.52 -14.29
CA GLU A 100 -21.62 4.91 -13.82
C GLU A 100 -20.55 5.00 -12.73
N MET A 101 -19.31 4.69 -13.09
CA MET A 101 -18.17 4.69 -12.19
C MET A 101 -16.89 5.17 -12.87
N ARG A 102 -15.97 5.73 -12.08
CA ARG A 102 -14.67 6.19 -12.53
C ARG A 102 -13.56 5.48 -11.78
N LEU A 103 -12.74 4.72 -12.50
CA LEU A 103 -11.51 4.15 -11.97
C LEU A 103 -10.54 5.25 -11.55
N VAL A 104 -10.03 5.14 -10.33
CA VAL A 104 -9.03 6.03 -9.74
C VAL A 104 -7.64 5.47 -9.92
N ASN A 105 -7.41 4.22 -9.50
CA ASN A 105 -6.15 3.51 -9.70
C ASN A 105 -6.34 1.98 -9.64
N CYS A 106 -5.29 1.27 -10.04
CA CYS A 106 -5.14 -0.17 -9.92
C CYS A 106 -3.79 -0.47 -9.27
N GLU A 107 -3.76 -1.47 -8.39
CA GLU A 107 -2.54 -1.95 -7.75
C GLU A 107 -2.62 -3.45 -7.46
N TYR A 108 -1.49 -4.13 -7.60
CA TYR A 108 -1.31 -5.49 -7.10
C TYR A 108 -0.67 -5.45 -5.71
N THR A 109 -1.03 -6.40 -4.86
CA THR A 109 -0.22 -6.69 -3.67
C THR A 109 1.17 -7.16 -4.10
N LEU A 110 2.19 -6.96 -3.26
CA LEU A 110 3.58 -7.31 -3.59
C LEU A 110 3.74 -8.79 -4.00
N ASP A 111 2.97 -9.66 -3.36
CA ASP A 111 2.95 -11.10 -3.64
C ASP A 111 2.04 -11.51 -4.81
N GLN A 112 1.44 -10.54 -5.50
CA GLN A 112 0.44 -10.71 -6.57
C GLN A 112 -0.79 -11.56 -6.17
N SER A 113 -1.03 -11.77 -4.87
CA SER A 113 -2.19 -12.55 -4.41
C SER A 113 -3.52 -11.84 -4.68
N LYS A 114 -3.50 -10.51 -4.83
CA LYS A 114 -4.69 -9.70 -5.14
C LYS A 114 -4.36 -8.58 -6.13
N VAL A 115 -5.35 -8.26 -6.95
CA VAL A 115 -5.46 -7.01 -7.69
C VAL A 115 -6.55 -6.15 -7.04
N ILE A 116 -6.29 -4.86 -6.88
CA ILE A 116 -7.16 -3.92 -6.17
C ILE A 116 -7.47 -2.75 -7.09
N PHE A 117 -8.73 -2.62 -7.46
CA PHE A 117 -9.25 -1.48 -8.22
C PHE A 117 -9.91 -0.50 -7.26
N ASN A 118 -9.38 0.72 -7.16
CA ASN A 118 -10.06 1.81 -6.46
C ASN A 118 -10.83 2.63 -7.47
N PHE A 119 -12.10 2.92 -7.19
CA PHE A 119 -12.98 3.70 -8.06
C PHE A 119 -13.88 4.61 -7.24
N THR A 120 -14.49 5.59 -7.90
CA THR A 120 -15.57 6.41 -7.37
C THR A 120 -16.83 6.20 -8.19
N ALA A 121 -17.99 6.16 -7.55
CA ALA A 121 -19.30 6.11 -8.20
C ALA A 121 -20.26 6.99 -7.40
N ASP A 122 -21.23 7.60 -8.09
CA ASP A 122 -22.24 8.44 -7.44
C ASP A 122 -23.24 7.59 -6.65
N ASP A 123 -23.61 6.43 -7.21
CA ASP A 123 -24.46 5.44 -6.59
C ASP A 123 -23.73 4.10 -6.38
N ARG A 124 -24.33 3.24 -5.56
CA ARG A 124 -23.81 1.90 -5.31
C ARG A 124 -23.84 1.07 -6.60
N ILE A 125 -22.68 0.61 -7.04
CA ILE A 125 -22.53 -0.40 -8.08
C ILE A 125 -22.63 -1.78 -7.41
N ASP A 126 -23.64 -2.58 -7.79
CA ASP A 126 -23.69 -4.00 -7.46
C ASP A 126 -23.18 -4.81 -8.65
N PHE A 127 -22.23 -5.72 -8.38
CA PHE A 127 -21.59 -6.62 -9.34
C PHE A 127 -22.10 -8.06 -9.17
#